data_AF-A0A1F5VHI0-F1
#
_entry.id   AF-A0A1F5VHI0-F1
#
_cell.length_a   1.000
_cell.length_b   1.000
_cell.length_c   1.000
_cell.angle_alpha   90.00
_cell.angle_beta   90.00
_cell.angle_gamma   90.00
#
_symmetry.space_group_name_H-M   'P 1'
#
loop_
_entity.id
_entity.type
_entity.pdbx_description
1 polymer ?
#
loop_
_entity_poly.entity_id
_entity_poly.type
_entity_poly.pdbx_seq_one_letter_code
_entity_poly.pdbx_strand_id
1 'polypeptide(L)'
;MRQKRWISVSKKRQVKKNRHRDFHFHDSDYADRRSREGREFEARVSGVLAMMQDNGKILRFKSHPPGSFEDSDGDDFTVEFVQNCTPHSASFGVTISWESYKQYFKKHPGKECIKMESNYNDEEIEQAALSLVQRIGLPVGPIEPNQP
;
A
#
# COMPACT_ATOMS: atom_id res chain seq x y z
N MET A 1 50.98 -19.16 66.69
CA MET A 1 50.14 -19.92 65.74
C MET A 1 48.67 -19.64 66.02
N ARG A 2 47.95 -19.02 65.06
CA ARG A 2 46.51 -18.81 65.10
C ARG A 2 46.00 -18.79 63.66
N GLN A 3 45.30 -19.85 63.25
CA GLN A 3 44.65 -19.97 61.96
C GLN A 3 43.47 -18.99 61.88
N LYS A 4 43.41 -18.17 60.83
CA LYS A 4 42.19 -17.48 60.41
C LYS A 4 41.78 -17.99 59.03
N ARG A 5 40.76 -18.85 59.06
CA ARG A 5 39.96 -19.30 57.92
C ARG A 5 39.36 -18.08 57.21
N TRP A 6 39.66 -17.91 55.94
CA TRP A 6 38.84 -17.09 55.05
C TRP A 6 37.82 -18.02 54.40
N ILE A 7 36.54 -17.76 54.67
CA ILE A 7 35.42 -18.45 54.05
C ILE A 7 35.18 -17.83 52.68
N SER A 8 35.32 -18.65 51.65
CA SER A 8 35.02 -18.34 50.25
C SER A 8 33.53 -18.06 50.09
N VAL A 9 33.17 -16.88 49.57
CA VAL A 9 31.80 -16.62 49.09
C VAL A 9 31.88 -16.31 47.60
N SER A 10 31.98 -17.38 46.80
CA SER A 10 31.75 -17.32 45.36
C SER A 10 30.28 -16.98 45.14
N LYS A 11 29.99 -15.69 44.91
CA LYS A 11 28.66 -15.22 44.51
C LYS A 11 28.39 -15.74 43.10
N LYS A 12 27.86 -16.96 43.00
CA LYS A 12 27.30 -17.51 41.75
C LYS A 12 26.19 -16.57 41.32
N ARG A 13 26.51 -15.64 40.41
CA ARG A 13 25.54 -14.90 39.62
C ARG A 13 24.69 -15.95 38.92
N GLN A 14 23.49 -16.18 39.41
CA GLN A 14 22.46 -16.83 38.62
C GLN A 14 22.19 -15.89 37.45
N VAL A 15 22.79 -16.22 36.31
CA VAL A 15 22.38 -15.69 35.02
C VAL A 15 20.95 -16.19 34.85
N LYS A 16 19.98 -15.31 35.15
CA LYS A 16 18.61 -15.45 34.69
C LYS A 16 18.73 -15.60 33.18
N LYS A 17 18.58 -16.84 32.67
CA LYS A 17 18.35 -17.07 31.25
C LYS A 17 17.01 -16.43 30.94
N ASN A 18 17.05 -15.15 30.59
CA ASN A 18 16.00 -14.51 29.84
C ASN A 18 15.87 -15.33 28.56
N ARG A 19 14.85 -16.19 28.50
CA ARG A 19 14.33 -16.71 27.24
C ARG A 19 13.69 -15.52 26.53
N HIS A 20 14.54 -14.68 25.95
CA HIS A 20 14.10 -13.63 25.06
C HIS A 20 13.63 -14.33 23.79
N ARG A 21 12.31 -14.41 23.66
CA ARG A 21 11.54 -14.47 22.41
C ARG A 21 12.37 -14.76 21.15
N ASP A 22 12.72 -16.02 20.95
CA ASP A 22 13.08 -16.54 19.63
C ASP A 22 11.78 -16.84 18.89
N PHE A 23 11.10 -15.80 18.40
CA PHE A 23 9.89 -15.95 17.57
C PHE A 23 9.63 -14.68 16.75
N HIS A 24 10.56 -14.25 15.89
CA HIS A 24 10.31 -13.21 14.85
C HIS A 24 11.41 -13.20 13.77
N PHE A 25 11.77 -14.35 13.21
CA PHE A 25 12.65 -14.38 12.01
C PHE A 25 11.95 -14.88 10.75
N HIS A 26 10.75 -15.46 10.86
CA HIS A 26 9.94 -15.81 9.68
C HIS A 26 9.10 -14.65 9.15
N ASP A 27 8.82 -13.64 9.98
CA ASP A 27 8.03 -12.48 9.56
C ASP A 27 8.83 -11.47 8.74
N SER A 28 10.15 -11.35 8.92
CA SER A 28 10.97 -10.40 8.17
C SER A 28 11.07 -10.79 6.70
N ASP A 29 11.41 -12.04 6.40
CA ASP A 29 11.56 -12.50 5.02
C ASP A 29 10.22 -12.49 4.27
N TYR A 30 9.13 -12.79 4.97
CA TYR A 30 7.79 -12.68 4.42
C TYR A 30 7.40 -11.22 4.18
N ALA A 31 7.60 -10.33 5.14
CA ALA A 31 7.30 -8.90 5.01
C ALA A 31 8.15 -8.25 3.90
N ASP A 32 9.43 -8.57 3.82
CA ASP A 32 10.35 -8.06 2.80
C ASP A 32 9.93 -8.54 1.41
N ARG A 33 9.59 -9.83 1.27
CA ARG A 33 9.09 -10.38 0.01
C ARG A 33 7.80 -9.68 -0.42
N ARG A 34 6.86 -9.47 0.51
CA ARG A 34 5.59 -8.77 0.24
C ARG A 34 5.83 -7.30 -0.12
N SER A 35 6.74 -6.62 0.58
CA SER A 35 7.10 -5.23 0.24
C SER A 35 7.69 -5.13 -1.16
N ARG A 36 8.55 -6.09 -1.55
CA ARG A 36 9.09 -6.16 -2.91
C ARG A 36 7.99 -6.40 -3.94
N GLU A 37 7.11 -7.37 -3.72
CA GLU A 37 5.94 -7.64 -4.58
C GLU A 37 5.05 -6.39 -4.74
N GLY A 38 4.89 -5.60 -3.67
CA GLY A 38 4.14 -4.33 -3.71
C GLY A 38 4.78 -3.30 -4.62
N ARG A 39 6.08 -3.06 -4.44
CA ARG A 39 6.82 -2.13 -5.30
C ARG A 39 6.84 -2.57 -6.76
N GLU A 40 6.97 -3.86 -7.01
CA GLU A 40 6.89 -4.42 -8.37
C GLU A 40 5.51 -4.18 -8.98
N PHE A 41 4.43 -4.37 -8.21
CA PHE A 41 3.08 -4.12 -8.68
C PHE A 41 2.79 -2.62 -8.88
N GLU A 42 3.22 -1.75 -7.97
CA GLU A 42 3.16 -0.28 -8.14
C GLU A 42 3.91 0.15 -9.42
N ALA A 43 5.10 -0.39 -9.67
CA ALA A 43 5.85 -0.10 -10.89
C ALA A 43 5.10 -0.54 -12.16
N ARG A 44 4.42 -1.70 -12.11
CA ARG A 44 3.57 -2.16 -13.21
C ARG A 44 2.37 -1.25 -13.42
N VAL A 45 1.67 -0.85 -12.36
CA VAL A 45 0.57 0.13 -12.42
C VAL A 45 1.05 1.45 -13.02
N SER A 46 2.21 1.94 -12.60
CA SER A 46 2.83 3.14 -13.18
C SER A 46 3.12 2.98 -14.67
N GLY A 47 3.57 1.81 -15.11
CA GLY A 47 3.79 1.51 -16.54
C GLY A 47 2.49 1.54 -17.34
N VAL A 48 1.43 0.94 -16.80
CA VAL A 48 0.09 0.96 -17.41
C VAL A 48 -0.46 2.39 -17.49
N LEU A 49 -0.32 3.20 -16.44
CA LEU A 49 -0.74 4.61 -16.45
C LEU A 49 0.04 5.42 -17.50
N ALA A 50 1.34 5.16 -17.67
CA ALA A 50 2.12 5.78 -18.74
C ALA A 50 1.58 5.41 -20.13
N MET A 51 1.29 4.12 -20.38
CA MET A 51 0.65 3.69 -21.62
C MET A 51 -0.73 4.35 -21.84
N MET A 52 -1.52 4.51 -20.77
CA MET A 52 -2.81 5.20 -20.85
C MET A 52 -2.64 6.68 -21.21
N GLN A 53 -1.60 7.34 -20.69
CA GLN A 53 -1.27 8.72 -21.03
C GLN A 53 -0.84 8.84 -22.49
N ASP A 54 0.05 7.96 -22.95
CA ASP A 54 0.53 7.94 -24.34
C ASP A 54 -0.60 7.66 -25.35
N ASN A 55 -1.56 6.83 -24.96
CA ASN A 55 -2.76 6.53 -25.75
C ASN A 55 -3.88 7.58 -25.63
N GLY A 56 -3.66 8.66 -24.87
CA GLY A 56 -4.63 9.74 -24.67
C GLY A 56 -5.87 9.36 -23.86
N LYS A 57 -5.85 8.23 -23.12
CA LYS A 57 -6.94 7.82 -22.23
C LYS A 57 -6.98 8.65 -20.95
N ILE A 58 -5.83 9.16 -20.53
CA ILE A 58 -5.68 10.11 -19.41
C ILE A 58 -4.79 11.27 -19.87
N LEU A 59 -4.89 12.42 -19.20
CA LEU A 59 -4.07 13.59 -19.52
C LEU A 59 -2.67 13.47 -18.94
N ARG A 60 -2.58 13.08 -17.66
CA ARG A 60 -1.33 12.86 -16.94
C ARG A 60 -1.58 12.07 -15.66
N PHE A 61 -0.51 11.53 -15.10
CA PHE A 61 -0.54 10.97 -13.74
C PHE A 61 0.69 11.39 -12.94
N LYS A 62 0.56 11.35 -11.62
CA LYS A 62 1.63 11.55 -10.64
C LYS A 62 1.68 10.32 -9.75
N SER A 63 2.87 9.74 -9.60
CA SER A 63 3.16 8.78 -8.54
C SER A 63 3.59 9.51 -7.27
N HIS A 64 3.13 9.03 -6.12
CA HIS A 64 3.47 9.59 -4.81
C HIS A 64 4.63 8.78 -4.21
N PRO A 65 5.70 9.44 -3.72
CA PRO A 65 6.83 8.72 -3.16
C PRO A 65 6.48 8.13 -1.78
N PRO A 66 7.08 7.00 -1.39
CA PRO A 66 6.87 6.40 -0.08
C PRO A 66 7.15 7.40 1.06
N GLY A 67 6.25 7.47 2.03
CA GLY A 67 6.32 8.39 3.16
C GLY A 67 5.92 9.83 2.84
N SER A 68 5.38 10.12 1.65
CA SER A 68 4.75 11.40 1.37
C SER A 68 3.48 11.60 2.21
N PHE A 69 2.95 12.83 2.19
CA PHE A 69 1.66 13.11 2.81
C PHE A 69 0.55 12.30 2.12
N GLU A 70 0.57 12.24 0.80
CA GLU A 70 -0.40 11.49 -0.01
C GLU A 70 -0.34 9.97 0.25
N ASP A 71 0.86 9.40 0.36
CA ASP A 71 1.06 7.97 0.71
C ASP A 71 0.58 7.67 2.15
N SER A 72 0.84 8.61 3.08
CA SER A 72 0.31 8.51 4.45
C SER A 72 -1.21 8.55 4.50
N ASP A 73 -1.81 9.20 3.52
CA ASP A 73 -3.25 9.28 3.29
C ASP A 73 -3.77 8.08 2.48
N GLY A 74 -2.91 7.18 2.03
CA GLY A 74 -3.24 5.97 1.28
C GLY A 74 -3.23 6.11 -0.24
N ASP A 75 -2.84 7.27 -0.77
CA ASP A 75 -2.80 7.48 -2.21
C ASP A 75 -1.40 7.20 -2.77
N ASP A 76 -1.30 6.22 -3.65
CA ASP A 76 -0.07 5.89 -4.37
C ASP A 76 0.02 6.67 -5.69
N PHE A 77 -1.14 6.97 -6.30
CA PHE A 77 -1.22 7.68 -7.58
C PHE A 77 -2.32 8.74 -7.58
N THR A 78 -2.09 9.80 -8.35
CA THR A 78 -3.12 10.76 -8.78
C THR A 78 -3.15 10.83 -10.29
N VAL A 79 -4.34 10.72 -10.89
CA VAL A 79 -4.57 10.69 -12.32
C VAL A 79 -5.48 11.85 -12.72
N GLU A 80 -5.08 12.61 -13.73
CA GLU A 80 -5.90 13.62 -14.39
C GLU A 80 -6.43 13.08 -15.72
N PHE A 81 -7.73 13.27 -15.97
CA PHE A 81 -8.42 12.71 -17.14
C PHE A 81 -9.57 13.62 -17.59
N VAL A 82 -10.09 13.41 -18.79
CA VAL A 82 -11.26 14.14 -19.29
C VAL A 82 -12.47 13.21 -19.33
N GLN A 83 -13.58 13.65 -18.74
CA GLN A 83 -14.87 12.98 -18.83
C GLN A 83 -15.92 14.02 -19.21
N ASN A 84 -16.75 13.73 -20.23
CA ASN A 84 -17.75 14.68 -20.75
C ASN A 84 -17.19 16.08 -21.04
N CYS A 85 -15.99 16.15 -21.65
CA CYS A 85 -15.25 17.40 -21.93
C CYS A 85 -14.84 18.22 -20.69
N THR A 86 -14.96 17.65 -19.48
CA THR A 86 -14.56 18.28 -18.22
C THR A 86 -13.31 17.58 -17.68
N PRO A 87 -12.28 18.33 -17.23
CA PRO A 87 -11.12 17.73 -16.57
C PRO A 87 -11.48 17.29 -15.14
N HIS A 88 -11.06 16.08 -14.79
CA HIS A 88 -11.22 15.47 -13.48
C HIS A 88 -9.87 14.98 -12.95
N SER A 89 -9.78 14.84 -11.63
CA SER A 89 -8.63 14.29 -10.92
C SER A 89 -9.10 13.21 -9.96
N ALA A 90 -8.40 12.08 -9.94
CA ALA A 90 -8.69 10.94 -9.08
C ALA A 90 -7.41 10.44 -8.41
N SER A 91 -7.46 10.20 -7.10
CA SER A 91 -6.36 9.59 -6.35
C SER A 91 -6.74 8.19 -5.87
N PHE A 92 -5.79 7.26 -5.88
CA PHE A 92 -6.01 5.91 -5.41
C PHE A 92 -4.73 5.24 -4.92
N GLY A 93 -4.91 4.28 -4.02
CA GLY A 93 -3.85 3.40 -3.53
C GLY A 93 -3.73 2.10 -4.33
N VAL A 94 -2.69 1.33 -4.02
CA VAL A 94 -2.38 0.02 -4.57
C VAL A 94 -2.05 -0.91 -3.40
N THR A 95 -2.68 -2.09 -3.36
CA THR A 95 -2.49 -3.04 -2.25
C THR A 95 -2.23 -4.44 -2.77
N ILE A 96 -1.42 -5.23 -2.07
CA ILE A 96 -0.95 -6.54 -2.57
C ILE A 96 -1.74 -7.77 -2.09
N SER A 97 -2.66 -7.61 -1.13
CA SER A 97 -3.55 -8.69 -0.67
C SER A 97 -4.88 -8.15 -0.20
N TRP A 98 -5.85 -9.06 -0.11
CA TRP A 98 -7.15 -8.79 0.50
C TRP A 98 -7.06 -8.36 1.97
N GLU A 99 -6.12 -8.91 2.73
CA GLU A 99 -5.87 -8.52 4.12
C GLU A 99 -5.33 -7.10 4.20
N SER A 100 -4.35 -6.76 3.34
CA SER A 100 -3.84 -5.39 3.23
C SER A 100 -4.93 -4.43 2.74
N TYR A 101 -5.76 -4.86 1.78
CA TYR A 101 -6.93 -4.14 1.30
C TYR A 101 -7.93 -3.85 2.44
N LYS A 102 -8.31 -4.86 3.22
CA LYS A 102 -9.19 -4.68 4.39
C LYS A 102 -8.62 -3.71 5.41
N GLN A 103 -7.31 -3.79 5.68
CA GLN A 103 -6.64 -2.87 6.59
C GLN A 103 -6.57 -1.45 6.02
N TYR A 104 -6.36 -1.32 4.71
CA TYR A 104 -6.36 -0.06 4.00
C TYR A 104 -7.70 0.65 4.16
N PHE A 105 -8.83 0.01 3.84
CA PHE A 105 -10.16 0.61 4.01
C PHE A 105 -10.51 0.93 5.47
N LYS A 106 -9.97 0.16 6.42
CA LYS A 106 -10.14 0.45 7.85
C LYS A 106 -9.39 1.73 8.26
N LYS A 107 -8.24 2.00 7.65
CA LYS A 107 -7.42 3.19 7.93
C LYS A 107 -7.87 4.41 7.11
N HIS A 108 -8.32 4.20 5.88
CA HIS A 108 -8.69 5.23 4.90
C HIS A 108 -10.12 4.98 4.41
N PRO A 109 -11.15 5.25 5.24
CA PRO A 109 -12.53 5.03 4.84
C PRO A 109 -12.92 5.93 3.67
N GLY A 110 -13.53 5.35 2.64
CA GLY A 110 -13.98 6.08 1.45
C GLY A 110 -12.92 6.29 0.36
N LYS A 111 -11.70 5.76 0.54
CA LYS A 111 -10.67 5.78 -0.51
C LYS A 111 -10.72 4.53 -1.38
N GLU A 112 -10.49 4.71 -2.67
CA GLU A 112 -10.39 3.60 -3.62
C GLU A 112 -8.95 3.05 -3.68
N CYS A 113 -8.79 1.77 -4.01
CA CYS A 113 -7.47 1.20 -4.30
C CYS A 113 -7.56 0.05 -5.31
N ILE A 114 -6.47 -0.15 -6.05
CA ILE A 114 -6.28 -1.32 -6.91
C ILE A 114 -5.65 -2.43 -6.06
N LYS A 115 -6.33 -3.57 -5.99
CA LYS A 115 -5.81 -4.75 -5.31
C LYS A 115 -5.03 -5.60 -6.30
N MET A 116 -3.85 -6.09 -5.92
CA MET A 116 -3.13 -7.15 -6.61
C MET A 116 -3.89 -8.45 -6.41
N GLU A 117 -4.58 -8.88 -7.46
CA GLU A 117 -4.97 -10.28 -7.63
C GLU A 117 -3.85 -11.03 -8.34
N SER A 118 -3.68 -12.29 -7.95
CA SER A 118 -2.50 -13.13 -8.23
C SER A 118 -2.15 -13.31 -9.71
N ASN A 119 -2.99 -12.85 -10.64
CA ASN A 119 -2.84 -13.04 -12.08
C ASN A 119 -3.02 -11.76 -12.92
N TYR A 120 -3.07 -10.56 -12.34
CA TYR A 120 -3.26 -9.34 -13.13
C TYR A 120 -2.25 -9.27 -14.29
N ASN A 121 -2.75 -9.40 -15.51
CA ASN A 121 -2.02 -8.97 -16.70
C ASN A 121 -2.18 -7.44 -16.87
N ASP A 122 -1.40 -6.84 -17.78
CA ASP A 122 -1.38 -5.38 -17.91
C ASP A 122 -2.75 -4.82 -18.39
N GLU A 123 -3.50 -5.59 -19.18
CA GLU A 123 -4.87 -5.22 -19.61
C GLU A 123 -5.84 -5.18 -18.43
N GLU A 124 -5.78 -6.14 -17.52
CA GLU A 124 -6.64 -6.19 -16.34
C GLU A 124 -6.30 -5.04 -15.37
N ILE A 125 -5.02 -4.67 -15.24
CA ILE A 125 -4.60 -3.47 -14.49
C ILE A 125 -5.17 -2.21 -15.14
N GLU A 126 -5.10 -2.13 -16.47
CA GLU A 126 -5.65 -1.01 -17.22
C GLU A 126 -7.16 -0.88 -17.02
N GLN A 127 -7.91 -1.99 -17.11
CA GLN A 127 -9.35 -2.01 -16.86
C GLN A 127 -9.68 -1.62 -15.42
N ALA A 128 -8.90 -2.09 -14.44
CA ALA A 128 -9.07 -1.72 -13.05
C ALA A 128 -8.84 -0.21 -12.84
N ALA A 129 -7.76 0.33 -13.39
CA ALA A 129 -7.45 1.76 -13.31
C ALA A 129 -8.53 2.60 -14.00
N LEU A 130 -8.94 2.25 -15.23
CA LEU A 130 -10.02 2.93 -15.94
C LEU A 130 -11.34 2.88 -15.20
N SER A 131 -11.74 1.72 -14.69
CA SER A 131 -12.97 1.54 -13.91
C SER A 131 -12.96 2.42 -12.65
N LEU A 132 -11.81 2.52 -11.98
CA LEU A 132 -11.64 3.28 -10.76
C LEU A 132 -11.68 4.79 -11.05
N VAL A 133 -10.94 5.23 -12.07
CA VAL A 133 -10.93 6.62 -12.55
C VAL A 133 -12.32 7.08 -12.98
N GLN A 134 -13.04 6.25 -13.75
CA GLN A 134 -14.43 6.52 -14.14
C GLN A 134 -15.36 6.57 -12.94
N ARG A 135 -15.23 5.66 -11.97
CA ARG A 135 -16.06 5.68 -10.74
C ARG A 135 -15.87 6.95 -9.92
N ILE A 136 -14.64 7.44 -9.80
CA ILE A 136 -14.34 8.68 -9.07
C ILE A 136 -14.82 9.92 -9.84
N GLY A 137 -14.75 9.89 -11.18
CA GLY A 137 -15.24 10.96 -12.05
C GLY A 137 -16.77 11.01 -12.21
N LEU A 138 -17.49 9.95 -11.84
CA LEU A 138 -18.95 9.96 -11.85
C LEU A 138 -19.47 10.91 -10.77
N PRO A 139 -20.34 11.88 -11.11
CA PRO A 139 -21.03 12.66 -10.09
C PRO A 139 -21.82 11.71 -9.18
N VAL A 140 -21.48 11.70 -7.89
CA VAL A 140 -22.28 11.01 -6.87
C VAL A 140 -23.52 11.87 -6.62
N GLY A 141 -24.54 11.70 -7.45
CA GLY A 141 -25.83 12.39 -7.31
C GLY A 141 -26.76 12.08 -8.48
N PRO A 142 -28.08 12.04 -8.26
CA PRO A 142 -29.03 11.79 -9.34
C PRO A 142 -28.85 12.86 -10.41
N ILE A 143 -28.69 12.41 -11.66
CA ILE A 143 -28.87 13.28 -12.82
C ILE A 143 -30.33 13.69 -12.77
N GLU A 144 -30.63 14.87 -12.25
CA GLU A 144 -31.95 15.45 -12.48
C GLU A 144 -32.11 15.56 -13.99
N PRO A 145 -33.14 14.92 -14.58
CA PRO A 145 -33.41 15.14 -15.98
C PRO A 145 -33.81 16.60 -16.13
N ASN A 146 -32.94 17.40 -16.74
CA ASN A 146 -33.33 18.67 -17.33
C ASN A 146 -34.47 18.37 -18.30
N GLN A 147 -35.70 18.62 -17.87
CA GLN A 147 -36.86 18.68 -18.74
C GLN A 147 -36.98 20.09 -19.33
N PRO A 148 -37.45 20.18 -20.58
CA PRO A 148 -37.25 21.32 -21.49
C PRO A 148 -37.91 22.63 -21.07
#